data_AF-A0A8T5BLF4-F1
#
_entry.id   AF-A0A8T5BLF4-F1
#
_cell.length_a   1.000
_cell.length_b   1.000
_cell.length_c   1.000
_cell.angle_alpha   90.00
_cell.angle_beta   90.00
_cell.angle_gamma   90.00
#
_symmetry.space_group_name_H-M   'P 1'
#
loop_
_entity.id
_entity.type
_entity.pdbx_description
1 polymer ?
#
loop_
_entity_poly.entity_id
_entity_poly.type
_entity_poly.pdbx_seq_one_letter_code
_entity_poly.pdbx_strand_id
1 'polypeptide(L)'
;MLSSEVPNYKEAFLRPNALKAAIAIAKLGGIANFSQIQKESGIKGSTLVHNLNILIRFNVVEKEVKGTYRLRHKTPLCYLFSEKYIEAAYFGLLGKRENRKRTETETALELLKTEGIKPKLVYVLTSIEALHEWGDLKLPYQWILCYEEEIIDIDIVKNKVQKQLEDLLKDYIVIIDCTSATKPATIAYYELAQTYQTPLIYIYEEKRKLKWLNSKQTIQEALIPKLLNS
;
A
#
# COMPACT_ATOMS: atom_id res chain seq x y z
N MET A 1 14.90 3.75 12.53
CA MET A 1 15.54 3.18 11.33
C MET A 1 14.47 2.43 10.56
N LEU A 2 14.25 2.73 9.28
CA LEU A 2 13.34 1.94 8.45
C LEU A 2 13.88 0.51 8.36
N SER A 3 13.01 -0.49 8.50
CA SER A 3 13.41 -1.91 8.49
C SER A 3 14.13 -2.22 7.17
N SER A 4 15.04 -3.19 7.17
CA SER A 4 15.73 -3.68 5.97
C SER A 4 14.79 -4.35 4.94
N GLU A 5 13.48 -4.26 5.14
CA GLU A 5 12.44 -4.91 4.35
C GLU A 5 11.69 -3.96 3.39
N VAL A 6 11.99 -2.65 3.39
CA VAL A 6 11.35 -1.73 2.44
C VAL A 6 12.00 -1.86 1.06
N PRO A 7 11.22 -2.12 -0.02
CA PRO A 7 11.77 -2.18 -1.37
C PRO A 7 12.38 -0.84 -1.82
N ASN A 8 13.62 -0.86 -2.33
CA ASN A 8 14.26 0.31 -2.93
C ASN A 8 13.99 0.37 -4.44
N TYR A 9 12.77 0.78 -4.79
CA TYR A 9 12.34 0.88 -6.18
C TYR A 9 13.20 1.87 -6.99
N LYS A 10 13.58 3.00 -6.38
CA LYS A 10 14.34 4.06 -7.04
C LYS A 10 15.65 3.53 -7.61
N GLU A 11 16.44 2.84 -6.81
CA GLU A 11 17.73 2.28 -7.24
C GLU A 11 17.54 1.08 -8.18
N ALA A 12 16.57 0.22 -7.91
CA ALA A 12 16.29 -0.96 -8.73
C ALA A 12 15.89 -0.58 -10.17
N PHE A 13 15.07 0.45 -10.33
CA PHE A 13 14.46 0.83 -11.62
C PHE A 13 15.30 1.79 -12.44
N LEU A 14 16.48 2.22 -11.96
CA LEU A 14 17.51 2.83 -12.81
C LEU A 14 17.98 1.89 -13.93
N ARG A 15 17.67 0.59 -13.85
CA ARG A 15 17.95 -0.40 -14.88
C ARG A 15 16.66 -0.72 -15.64
N PRO A 16 16.54 -0.36 -16.93
CA PRO A 16 15.33 -0.56 -17.73
C PRO A 16 14.84 -2.02 -17.74
N ASN A 17 15.76 -2.97 -17.83
CA ASN A 17 15.43 -4.40 -17.85
C ASN A 17 14.98 -4.92 -16.48
N ALA A 18 15.44 -4.34 -15.38
CA ALA A 18 14.94 -4.67 -14.04
C ALA A 18 13.50 -4.16 -13.88
N LEU A 19 13.20 -2.94 -14.32
CA LEU A 19 11.82 -2.45 -14.34
C LEU A 19 10.92 -3.32 -15.20
N LYS A 20 11.32 -3.65 -16.44
CA LYS A 20 10.55 -4.55 -17.33
C LYS A 20 10.28 -5.92 -16.69
N ALA A 21 11.27 -6.50 -16.02
CA ALA A 21 11.09 -7.76 -15.29
C ALA A 21 10.11 -7.61 -14.12
N ALA A 22 10.20 -6.54 -13.34
CA ALA A 22 9.27 -6.28 -12.23
C ALA A 22 7.83 -6.05 -12.71
N ILE A 23 7.65 -5.29 -13.79
CA ILE A 23 6.34 -5.09 -14.45
C ILE A 23 5.77 -6.42 -14.93
N ALA A 24 6.59 -7.27 -15.55
CA ALA A 24 6.16 -8.60 -15.98
C ALA A 24 5.64 -9.46 -14.80
N ILE A 25 6.34 -9.44 -13.65
CA ILE A 25 5.86 -10.14 -12.44
C ILE A 25 4.55 -9.53 -11.94
N ALA A 26 4.43 -8.19 -11.93
CA ALA A 26 3.24 -7.48 -11.46
C ALA A 26 2.00 -7.75 -12.32
N LYS A 27 2.15 -7.72 -13.65
CA LYS A 27 1.12 -8.10 -14.63
C LYS A 27 0.56 -9.49 -14.35
N LEU A 28 1.44 -10.43 -14.01
CA LEU A 28 1.11 -11.81 -13.68
C LEU A 28 0.54 -12.02 -12.27
N GLY A 29 0.27 -10.94 -11.52
CA GLY A 29 -0.35 -10.99 -10.19
C GLY A 29 0.64 -10.97 -9.02
N GLY A 30 1.90 -10.61 -9.28
CA GLY A 30 2.94 -10.48 -8.26
C GLY A 30 3.76 -11.75 -8.02
N ILE A 31 3.45 -12.86 -8.69
CA ILE A 31 4.21 -14.12 -8.62
C ILE A 31 4.34 -14.70 -10.03
N ALA A 32 5.56 -15.05 -10.43
CA ALA A 32 5.82 -15.64 -11.74
C ALA A 32 7.07 -16.52 -11.75
N ASN A 33 7.06 -17.56 -12.57
CA ASN A 33 8.26 -18.36 -12.84
C ASN A 33 9.15 -17.72 -13.91
N PHE A 34 10.40 -18.13 -13.98
CA PHE A 34 11.41 -17.58 -14.88
C PHE A 34 10.94 -17.54 -16.34
N SER A 35 10.32 -18.62 -16.83
CA SER A 35 9.84 -18.71 -18.22
C SER A 35 8.69 -17.74 -18.50
N GLN A 36 7.78 -17.54 -17.54
CA GLN A 36 6.71 -16.55 -17.64
C GLN A 36 7.27 -15.13 -17.68
N ILE A 37 8.24 -14.82 -16.81
CA ILE A 37 8.89 -13.50 -16.78
C ILE A 37 9.65 -13.25 -18.09
N GLN A 38 10.39 -14.23 -18.60
CA GLN A 38 11.09 -14.13 -19.88
C GLN A 38 10.12 -13.86 -21.03
N LYS A 39 8.99 -14.57 -21.07
CA LYS A 39 7.96 -14.38 -22.11
C LYS A 39 7.35 -12.98 -22.03
N GLU A 40 6.93 -12.56 -20.84
CA GLU A 40 6.20 -11.29 -20.64
C GLU A 40 7.11 -10.06 -20.75
N SER A 41 8.35 -10.14 -20.27
CA SER A 41 9.31 -9.02 -20.33
C SER A 41 10.09 -8.95 -21.65
N GLY A 42 10.15 -10.05 -22.41
CA GLY A 42 11.01 -10.20 -23.59
C GLY A 42 12.51 -10.34 -23.29
N ILE A 43 12.92 -10.40 -22.03
CA ILE A 43 14.35 -10.47 -21.62
C ILE A 43 14.79 -11.93 -21.54
N LYS A 44 15.87 -12.29 -22.25
CA LYS A 44 16.34 -13.68 -22.37
C LYS A 44 17.47 -14.03 -21.41
N GLY A 45 17.47 -15.28 -20.94
CA GLY A 45 18.65 -15.97 -20.41
C GLY A 45 19.37 -15.25 -19.27
N SER A 46 20.70 -15.15 -19.37
CA SER A 46 21.57 -14.56 -18.34
C SER A 46 21.24 -13.09 -18.05
N THR A 47 20.77 -12.33 -19.04
CA THR A 47 20.33 -10.94 -18.84
C THR A 47 19.15 -10.87 -17.88
N LEU A 48 18.18 -11.78 -18.01
CA LEU A 48 17.05 -11.84 -17.09
C LEU A 48 17.52 -12.22 -15.67
N VAL A 49 18.39 -13.23 -15.56
CA VAL A 49 18.98 -13.64 -14.26
C VAL A 49 19.66 -12.46 -13.56
N HIS A 50 20.48 -11.70 -14.28
CA HIS A 50 21.17 -10.52 -13.75
C HIS A 50 20.18 -9.48 -13.21
N ASN A 51 19.13 -9.16 -13.98
CA ASN A 51 18.14 -8.16 -13.57
C ASN A 51 17.24 -8.65 -12.42
N LEU A 52 16.91 -9.94 -12.36
CA LEU A 52 16.21 -10.52 -11.20
C LEU A 52 17.07 -10.46 -9.94
N ASN A 53 18.39 -10.68 -10.04
CA ASN A 53 19.31 -10.52 -8.91
C ASN A 53 19.41 -9.06 -8.45
N ILE A 54 19.32 -8.08 -9.36
CA ILE A 54 19.21 -6.67 -9.00
C ILE A 54 17.93 -6.40 -8.20
N LEU A 55 16.78 -6.90 -8.68
CA LEU A 55 15.51 -6.74 -7.98
C LEU A 55 15.53 -7.36 -6.58
N ILE A 56 16.18 -8.52 -6.43
CA ILE A 56 16.38 -9.17 -5.12
C ILE A 56 17.30 -8.34 -4.22
N ARG A 57 18.42 -7.85 -4.75
CA ARG A 57 19.38 -7.03 -3.99
C ARG A 57 18.72 -5.77 -3.42
N PHE A 58 17.78 -5.18 -4.15
CA PHE A 58 17.02 -3.99 -3.71
C PHE A 58 15.67 -4.32 -3.07
N ASN A 59 15.46 -5.59 -2.72
CA ASN A 59 14.28 -6.08 -2.00
C ASN A 59 12.93 -5.80 -2.69
N VAL A 60 12.93 -5.68 -4.01
CA VAL A 60 11.70 -5.55 -4.82
C VAL A 60 11.06 -6.92 -5.06
N VAL A 61 11.90 -7.95 -5.20
CA VAL A 61 11.51 -9.32 -5.49
C VAL A 61 12.22 -10.26 -4.54
N GLU A 62 11.56 -11.36 -4.17
CA GLU A 62 12.15 -12.48 -3.46
C GLU A 62 12.01 -13.78 -4.26
N LYS A 63 12.87 -14.76 -3.96
CA LYS A 63 12.76 -16.11 -4.52
C LYS A 63 11.89 -16.94 -3.58
N GLU A 64 10.77 -17.41 -4.09
CA GLU A 64 9.86 -18.26 -3.32
C GLU A 64 10.34 -19.72 -3.33
N VAL A 65 10.64 -20.24 -4.52
CA VAL A 65 11.25 -21.54 -4.76
C VAL A 65 12.17 -21.46 -5.98
N LYS A 66 12.87 -22.55 -6.32
CA LYS A 66 13.78 -22.58 -7.47
C LYS A 66 13.05 -22.17 -8.76
N GLY A 67 13.43 -21.02 -9.31
CA GLY A 67 12.90 -20.49 -10.57
C GLY A 67 11.58 -19.73 -10.46
N THR A 68 11.04 -19.52 -9.24
CA THR A 68 9.82 -18.76 -8.99
C THR A 68 10.13 -17.51 -8.18
N TYR A 69 9.61 -16.38 -8.65
CA TYR A 69 9.89 -15.05 -8.13
C TYR A 69 8.59 -14.38 -7.71
N ARG A 70 8.62 -13.72 -6.57
CA ARG A 70 7.48 -13.04 -5.95
C ARG A 70 7.87 -11.58 -5.67
N LEU A 71 6.97 -10.64 -5.92
CA LEU A 71 7.15 -9.27 -5.44
C LEU A 71 7.15 -9.27 -3.92
N ARG A 72 8.11 -8.58 -3.29
CA ARG A 72 8.12 -8.45 -1.83
C ARG A 72 6.80 -7.85 -1.33
N HIS A 73 6.33 -6.82 -2.02
CA HIS A 73 5.02 -6.21 -1.84
C HIS A 73 4.28 -6.16 -3.18
N LYS A 74 3.02 -6.59 -3.23
CA LYS A 74 2.16 -6.42 -4.41
C LYS A 74 1.86 -4.95 -4.65
N THR A 75 1.53 -4.18 -3.62
CA THR A 75 1.45 -2.72 -3.76
C THR A 75 2.86 -2.12 -3.67
N PRO A 76 3.25 -1.24 -4.62
CA PRO A 76 2.41 -0.58 -5.62
C PRO A 76 2.37 -1.22 -7.00
N LEU A 77 3.30 -2.11 -7.34
CA LEU A 77 3.49 -2.53 -8.73
C LEU A 77 2.25 -3.22 -9.31
N CYS A 78 1.57 -4.04 -8.53
CA CYS A 78 0.32 -4.65 -8.95
C CYS A 78 -0.84 -3.65 -9.06
N TYR A 79 -0.88 -2.61 -8.22
CA TYR A 79 -1.88 -1.53 -8.37
C TYR A 79 -1.69 -0.77 -9.69
N LEU A 80 -0.43 -0.61 -10.10
CA LEU A 80 -0.09 0.06 -11.34
C LEU A 80 -0.33 -0.81 -12.58
N PHE A 81 0.16 -2.06 -12.55
CA PHE A 81 0.37 -2.86 -13.76
C PHE A 81 -0.30 -4.22 -13.76
N SER A 82 -0.99 -4.64 -12.69
CA SER A 82 -1.57 -6.00 -12.71
C SER A 82 -2.68 -6.12 -13.74
N GLU A 83 -2.63 -7.21 -14.51
CA GLU A 83 -3.70 -7.61 -15.43
C GLU A 83 -4.61 -8.66 -14.76
N LYS A 84 -4.23 -9.14 -13.57
CA LYS A 84 -5.04 -10.04 -12.76
C LYS A 84 -5.75 -9.25 -11.67
N TYR A 85 -6.94 -9.73 -11.30
CA TYR A 85 -7.63 -9.23 -10.13
C TYR A 85 -6.83 -9.55 -8.85
N ILE A 86 -6.62 -8.53 -8.03
CA ILE A 86 -6.01 -8.64 -6.70
C ILE A 86 -6.95 -7.94 -5.73
N GLU A 87 -7.23 -8.61 -4.62
CA GLU A 87 -8.11 -8.09 -3.58
C GLU A 87 -7.53 -6.82 -2.97
N ALA A 88 -8.39 -5.85 -2.66
CA ALA A 88 -7.99 -4.64 -1.98
C ALA A 88 -8.10 -4.79 -0.45
N ALA A 89 -7.26 -4.07 0.28
CA ALA A 89 -7.36 -3.89 1.71
C ALA A 89 -7.40 -2.39 2.04
N TYR A 90 -8.24 -2.00 2.99
CA TYR A 90 -8.33 -0.65 3.50
C TYR A 90 -7.53 -0.55 4.79
N PHE A 91 -6.74 0.51 4.90
CA PHE A 91 -5.89 0.79 6.06
C PHE A 91 -6.10 2.24 6.50
N GLY A 92 -6.97 2.46 7.48
CA GLY A 92 -7.43 3.80 7.83
C GLY A 92 -7.30 4.15 9.31
N LEU A 93 -7.87 5.30 9.64
CA LEU A 93 -7.95 5.88 10.97
C LEU A 93 -9.42 6.05 11.38
N LEU A 94 -9.67 6.03 12.69
CA LEU A 94 -10.96 6.44 13.26
C LEU A 94 -10.71 7.43 14.40
N GLY A 95 -11.40 8.57 14.33
CA GLY A 95 -11.35 9.61 15.35
C GLY A 95 -12.50 9.51 16.35
N LYS A 96 -12.54 10.48 17.27
CA LYS A 96 -13.66 10.68 18.21
C LYS A 96 -14.94 10.95 17.43
N ARG A 97 -16.09 10.59 18.01
CA ARG A 97 -17.39 10.65 17.33
C ARG A 97 -17.80 12.09 17.06
N GLU A 98 -17.59 12.99 18.01
CA GLU A 98 -17.92 14.43 17.87
C GLU A 98 -19.33 14.67 17.29
N ASN A 99 -20.33 13.92 17.79
CA ASN A 99 -21.74 13.95 17.33
C ASN A 99 -22.00 13.38 15.93
N ARG A 100 -21.00 12.81 15.24
CA ARG A 100 -21.19 12.10 13.97
C ARG A 100 -22.10 10.89 14.18
N LYS A 101 -23.03 10.68 13.23
CA LYS A 101 -23.89 9.48 13.18
C LYS A 101 -23.23 8.30 12.49
N ARG A 102 -22.19 8.57 11.72
CA ARG A 102 -21.51 7.63 10.84
C ARG A 102 -20.02 7.93 10.90
N THR A 103 -19.21 6.87 10.89
CA THR A 103 -17.76 7.01 10.85
C THR A 103 -17.27 7.52 9.49
N GLU A 104 -16.11 8.17 9.53
CA GLU A 104 -15.39 8.57 8.32
C GLU A 104 -14.94 7.35 7.52
N THR A 105 -14.53 6.27 8.20
CA THR A 105 -14.18 5.00 7.57
C THR A 105 -15.35 4.43 6.75
N GLU A 106 -16.58 4.43 7.27
CA GLU A 106 -17.73 3.97 6.47
C GLU A 106 -17.95 4.86 5.23
N THR A 107 -17.75 6.17 5.37
CA THR A 107 -17.86 7.11 4.24
C THR A 107 -16.77 6.84 3.20
N ALA A 108 -15.55 6.53 3.65
CA ALA A 108 -14.41 6.15 2.80
C ALA A 108 -14.74 4.92 1.95
N LEU A 109 -15.23 3.87 2.61
CA LEU A 109 -15.54 2.60 1.99
C LEU A 109 -16.68 2.75 0.96
N GLU A 110 -17.67 3.60 1.23
CA GLU A 110 -18.70 3.92 0.24
C GLU A 110 -18.15 4.64 -0.97
N LEU A 111 -17.34 5.68 -0.78
CA LEU A 111 -16.76 6.44 -1.88
C LEU A 111 -15.82 5.56 -2.72
N LEU A 112 -14.96 4.76 -2.09
CA LEU A 112 -14.13 3.78 -2.78
C LEU A 112 -14.95 2.79 -3.60
N LYS A 113 -16.09 2.33 -3.06
CA LYS A 113 -17.00 1.43 -3.79
C LYS A 113 -17.57 2.09 -5.04
N THR A 114 -17.83 3.41 -5.03
CA THR A 114 -18.26 4.14 -6.23
C THR A 114 -17.14 4.23 -7.29
N GLU A 115 -15.88 4.22 -6.87
CA GLU A 115 -14.71 4.14 -7.75
C GLU A 115 -14.35 2.70 -8.16
N GLY A 116 -15.19 1.71 -7.82
CA GLY A 116 -14.99 0.30 -8.16
C GLY A 116 -14.05 -0.47 -7.24
N ILE A 117 -13.58 0.15 -6.16
CA ILE A 117 -12.70 -0.48 -5.16
C ILE A 117 -13.54 -0.98 -4.00
N LYS A 118 -13.53 -2.31 -3.77
CA LYS A 118 -14.21 -2.95 -2.65
C LYS A 118 -13.20 -3.69 -1.78
N PRO A 119 -12.69 -3.05 -0.71
CA PRO A 119 -11.75 -3.69 0.19
C PRO A 119 -12.36 -4.94 0.83
N LYS A 120 -11.63 -6.05 0.82
CA LYS A 120 -12.01 -7.30 1.51
C LYS A 120 -11.66 -7.25 2.99
N LEU A 121 -10.56 -6.61 3.32
CA LEU A 121 -10.09 -6.39 4.68
C LEU A 121 -10.14 -4.89 5.00
N VAL A 122 -10.50 -4.57 6.23
CA VAL A 122 -10.59 -3.19 6.73
C VAL A 122 -9.88 -3.14 8.07
N TYR A 123 -8.69 -2.54 8.09
CA TYR A 123 -7.92 -2.28 9.29
C TYR A 123 -8.04 -0.80 9.67
N VAL A 124 -8.28 -0.55 10.95
CA VAL A 124 -8.53 0.80 11.46
C VAL A 124 -7.72 1.01 12.74
N LEU A 125 -6.86 2.02 12.74
CA LEU A 125 -6.21 2.49 13.95
C LEU A 125 -7.06 3.56 14.63
N THR A 126 -7.19 3.45 15.96
CA THR A 126 -7.93 4.41 16.77
C THR A 126 -7.45 4.40 18.22
N SER A 127 -7.87 5.40 19.01
CA SER A 127 -7.65 5.36 20.46
C SER A 127 -8.76 4.57 21.15
N ILE A 128 -8.49 4.04 22.34
CA ILE A 128 -9.47 3.29 23.12
C ILE A 128 -10.72 4.16 23.41
N GLU A 129 -10.49 5.43 23.72
CA GLU A 129 -11.51 6.44 24.03
C GLU A 129 -12.38 6.72 22.81
N ALA A 130 -11.76 6.95 21.65
CA ALA A 130 -12.46 7.14 20.41
C ALA A 130 -13.31 5.91 20.07
N LEU A 131 -12.78 4.70 20.21
CA LEU A 131 -13.53 3.46 19.97
C LEU A 131 -14.75 3.34 20.91
N HIS A 132 -14.61 3.71 22.19
CA HIS A 132 -15.72 3.67 23.14
C HIS A 132 -16.87 4.61 22.76
N GLU A 133 -16.59 5.79 22.19
CA GLU A 133 -17.64 6.71 21.71
C GLU A 133 -18.49 6.12 20.57
N TRP A 134 -17.94 5.14 19.85
CA TRP A 134 -18.60 4.39 18.78
C TRP A 134 -19.13 3.02 19.23
N GLY A 135 -19.11 2.72 20.53
CA GLY A 135 -19.45 1.39 21.06
C GLY A 135 -20.91 0.94 20.82
N ASP A 136 -21.80 1.86 20.48
CA ASP A 136 -23.17 1.56 20.02
C ASP A 136 -23.21 0.96 18.61
N LEU A 137 -22.15 1.13 17.82
CA LEU A 137 -22.03 0.60 16.48
C LEU A 137 -21.28 -0.73 16.46
N LYS A 138 -21.85 -1.74 15.79
CA LYS A 138 -21.17 -3.01 15.51
C LYS A 138 -20.29 -2.88 14.27
N LEU A 139 -19.18 -2.16 14.42
CA LEU A 139 -18.24 -1.90 13.33
C LEU A 139 -17.39 -3.16 13.03
N PRO A 140 -17.44 -3.73 11.82
CA PRO A 140 -16.79 -5.00 11.49
C PRO A 140 -15.32 -4.83 11.06
N TYR A 141 -14.54 -4.06 11.82
CA TYR A 141 -13.15 -3.71 11.48
C TYR A 141 -12.14 -4.54 12.26
N GLN A 142 -10.95 -4.67 11.68
CA GLN A 142 -9.76 -5.15 12.39
C GLN A 142 -9.10 -3.96 13.09
N TRP A 143 -9.13 -3.97 14.42
CA TRP A 143 -8.69 -2.83 15.22
C TRP A 143 -7.21 -2.84 15.54
N ILE A 144 -6.57 -1.67 15.41
CA ILE A 144 -5.25 -1.39 15.96
C ILE A 144 -5.44 -0.30 17.02
N LEU A 145 -5.39 -0.67 18.29
CA LEU A 145 -5.71 0.24 19.39
C LEU A 145 -4.47 0.97 19.87
N CYS A 146 -4.60 2.26 20.14
CA CYS A 146 -3.62 3.11 20.81
C CYS A 146 -4.18 3.69 22.11
N TYR A 147 -3.30 3.99 23.06
CA TYR A 147 -3.62 4.91 24.16
C TYR A 147 -3.58 6.37 23.67
N GLU A 148 -4.18 7.31 24.42
CA GLU A 148 -4.23 8.73 24.01
C GLU A 148 -2.83 9.34 23.87
N GLU A 149 -1.88 8.96 24.72
CA GLU A 149 -0.49 9.40 24.65
C GLU A 149 0.26 8.82 23.46
N GLU A 150 -0.15 7.64 22.97
CA GLU A 150 0.48 6.99 21.82
C GLU A 150 -0.02 7.60 20.51
N ILE A 151 -1.33 7.87 20.38
CA ILE A 151 -1.93 8.34 19.13
C ILE A 151 -1.50 9.75 18.74
N ILE A 152 -0.91 10.50 19.67
CA ILE A 152 -0.35 11.83 19.42
C ILE A 152 1.14 11.82 19.07
N ASP A 153 1.78 10.65 19.06
CA ASP A 153 3.18 10.48 18.70
C ASP A 153 3.32 9.79 17.33
N ILE A 154 3.96 10.48 16.40
CA ILE A 154 4.10 10.02 15.00
C ILE A 154 4.86 8.70 14.92
N ASP A 155 5.97 8.57 15.67
CA ASP A 155 6.85 7.40 15.58
C ASP A 155 6.23 6.20 16.29
N ILE A 156 5.56 6.39 17.43
CA ILE A 156 4.81 5.32 18.10
C ILE A 156 3.70 4.79 17.18
N VAL A 157 2.90 5.67 16.57
CA VAL A 157 1.85 5.25 15.62
C VAL A 157 2.45 4.44 14.48
N LYS A 158 3.52 4.94 13.84
CA LYS A 158 4.20 4.23 12.74
C LYS A 158 4.67 2.84 13.15
N ASN A 159 5.39 2.74 14.27
CA ASN A 159 5.91 1.47 14.75
C ASN A 159 4.80 0.47 15.04
N LYS A 160 3.67 0.94 15.59
CA LYS A 160 2.52 0.09 15.93
C LYS A 160 1.82 -0.49 14.71
N VAL A 161 1.70 0.29 13.63
CA VAL A 161 0.99 -0.14 12.41
C VAL A 161 1.88 -0.83 11.38
N GLN A 162 3.19 -0.59 11.43
CA GLN A 162 4.10 -0.94 10.34
C GLN A 162 4.03 -2.41 9.96
N LYS A 163 4.13 -3.33 10.93
CA LYS A 163 4.11 -4.77 10.65
C LYS A 163 2.80 -5.19 9.97
N GLN A 164 1.67 -4.69 10.46
CA GLN A 164 0.37 -5.02 9.90
C GLN A 164 0.21 -4.46 8.48
N LEU A 165 0.74 -3.27 8.21
CA LEU A 165 0.78 -2.69 6.87
C LEU A 165 1.66 -3.54 5.93
N GLU A 166 2.89 -3.87 6.34
CA GLU A 166 3.82 -4.72 5.58
C GLU A 166 3.20 -6.08 5.24
N ASP A 167 2.49 -6.69 6.18
CA ASP A 167 1.80 -7.97 5.96
C ASP A 167 0.66 -7.83 4.94
N LEU A 168 -0.10 -6.73 4.95
CA LEU A 168 -1.14 -6.48 3.95
C LEU A 168 -0.53 -6.21 2.56
N LEU A 169 0.57 -5.46 2.49
CA LEU A 169 1.23 -5.10 1.24
C LEU A 169 1.74 -6.31 0.46
N LYS A 170 2.04 -7.42 1.13
CA LYS A 170 2.46 -8.69 0.50
C LYS A 170 1.38 -9.28 -0.40
N ASP A 171 0.11 -9.17 0.00
CA ASP A 171 -0.98 -9.94 -0.61
C ASP A 171 -2.10 -9.11 -1.23
N TYR A 172 -2.26 -7.85 -0.85
CA TYR A 172 -3.39 -7.00 -1.23
C TYR A 172 -2.96 -5.72 -1.95
N ILE A 173 -3.92 -5.14 -2.68
CA ILE A 173 -3.85 -3.72 -3.05
C ILE A 173 -4.28 -2.89 -1.84
N VAL A 174 -3.30 -2.38 -1.09
CA VAL A 174 -3.57 -1.55 0.10
C VAL A 174 -3.92 -0.12 -0.31
N ILE A 175 -5.02 0.42 0.23
CA ILE A 175 -5.40 1.83 0.15
C ILE A 175 -5.29 2.41 1.58
N ILE A 176 -4.42 3.39 1.76
CA ILE A 176 -4.25 4.09 3.04
C ILE A 176 -5.21 5.27 3.10
N ASP A 177 -5.88 5.46 4.23
CA ASP A 177 -6.74 6.61 4.51
C ASP A 177 -6.22 7.39 5.73
N CYS A 178 -5.91 8.67 5.54
CA CYS A 178 -5.43 9.56 6.61
C CYS A 178 -6.46 10.62 7.04
N THR A 179 -7.75 10.43 6.75
CA THR A 179 -8.81 11.43 7.00
C THR A 179 -8.96 11.79 8.47
N SER A 180 -8.91 10.80 9.36
CA SER A 180 -9.43 10.91 10.73
C SER A 180 -8.35 10.92 11.81
N ALA A 181 -8.81 10.93 13.06
CA ALA A 181 -8.03 10.91 14.29
C ALA A 181 -7.22 12.20 14.50
N THR A 182 -6.00 12.08 15.02
CA THR A 182 -5.15 13.22 15.39
C THR A 182 -4.25 13.61 14.22
N LYS A 183 -3.81 14.88 14.17
CA LYS A 183 -2.83 15.34 13.18
C LYS A 183 -1.55 14.49 13.18
N PRO A 184 -0.97 14.07 14.32
CA PRO A 184 0.13 13.11 14.35
C PRO A 184 -0.18 11.77 13.65
N ALA A 185 -1.34 11.17 13.90
CA ALA A 185 -1.74 9.92 13.25
C ALA A 185 -1.90 10.10 11.72
N THR A 186 -2.49 11.21 11.29
CA THR A 186 -2.56 11.59 9.86
C THR A 186 -1.16 11.66 9.24
N ILE A 187 -0.21 12.34 9.90
CA ILE A 187 1.17 12.48 9.41
C ILE A 187 1.86 11.12 9.33
N ALA A 188 1.70 10.28 10.36
CA ALA A 188 2.23 8.92 10.37
C ALA A 188 1.77 8.10 9.15
N TYR A 189 0.47 8.12 8.84
CA TYR A 189 -0.10 7.42 7.69
C TYR A 189 0.36 8.01 6.35
N TYR A 190 0.48 9.34 6.28
CA TYR A 190 1.04 10.02 5.12
C TYR A 190 2.48 9.57 4.85
N GLU A 191 3.35 9.55 5.88
CA GLU A 191 4.74 9.13 5.76
C GLU A 191 4.89 7.66 5.39
N LEU A 192 4.04 6.78 5.94
CA LEU A 192 4.02 5.37 5.56
C LEU A 192 3.61 5.18 4.10
N ALA A 193 2.59 5.91 3.64
CA ALA A 193 2.17 5.87 2.25
C ALA A 193 3.29 6.33 1.29
N GLN A 194 4.08 7.33 1.66
CA GLN A 194 5.26 7.76 0.90
C GLN A 194 6.37 6.70 0.94
N THR A 195 6.64 6.12 2.11
CA THR A 195 7.68 5.10 2.29
C THR A 195 7.42 3.87 1.43
N TYR A 196 6.18 3.38 1.43
CA TYR A 196 5.78 2.18 0.68
C TYR A 196 5.19 2.50 -0.70
N GLN A 197 5.15 3.76 -1.10
CA GLN A 197 4.60 4.23 -2.38
C GLN A 197 3.16 3.76 -2.60
N THR A 198 2.36 3.75 -1.52
CA THR A 198 1.00 3.19 -1.47
C THR A 198 -0.04 4.26 -1.81
N PRO A 199 -1.16 3.90 -2.47
CA PRO A 199 -2.27 4.83 -2.67
C PRO A 199 -2.79 5.42 -1.36
N LEU A 200 -2.97 6.73 -1.35
CA LEU A 200 -3.38 7.49 -0.16
C LEU A 200 -4.60 8.34 -0.47
N ILE A 201 -5.62 8.25 0.37
CA ILE A 201 -6.85 9.03 0.27
C ILE A 201 -7.05 9.94 1.47
N TYR A 202 -7.85 10.98 1.24
CA TYR A 202 -8.39 11.88 2.24
C TYR A 202 -9.82 12.26 1.85
N ILE A 203 -10.73 12.30 2.81
CA ILE A 203 -12.13 12.65 2.57
C ILE A 203 -12.37 14.06 3.07
N TYR A 204 -12.85 14.91 2.17
CA TYR A 204 -13.36 16.22 2.55
C TYR A 204 -14.83 16.07 3.00
N GLU A 205 -15.04 15.91 4.31
CA GLU A 205 -16.34 15.57 4.91
C GLU A 205 -17.48 16.48 4.44
N GLU A 206 -17.28 17.81 4.47
CA GLU A 206 -18.31 18.79 4.09
C GLU A 206 -18.84 18.59 2.65
N LYS A 207 -17.99 18.14 1.73
CA LYS A 207 -18.35 17.90 0.32
C LYS A 207 -18.53 16.41 0.00
N ARG A 208 -18.35 15.52 0.99
CA ARG A 208 -18.31 14.06 0.82
C ARG A 208 -17.49 13.64 -0.40
N LYS A 209 -16.31 14.24 -0.56
CA LYS A 209 -15.47 14.04 -1.74
C LYS A 209 -14.20 13.30 -1.35
N LEU A 210 -13.94 12.18 -2.02
CA LEU A 210 -12.68 11.47 -1.96
C LEU A 210 -11.61 12.24 -2.74
N LYS A 211 -10.46 12.44 -2.12
CA LYS A 211 -9.27 13.01 -2.74
C LYS A 211 -8.13 12.02 -2.65
N TRP A 212 -7.56 11.66 -3.79
CA TRP A 212 -6.31 10.91 -3.86
C TRP A 212 -5.12 11.84 -3.57
N LEU A 213 -4.55 11.74 -2.38
CA LEU A 213 -3.33 12.47 -2.01
C LEU A 213 -2.08 11.84 -2.62
N ASN A 214 -2.07 10.51 -2.75
CA ASN A 214 -1.08 9.78 -3.53
C ASN A 214 -1.82 8.93 -4.58
N SER A 215 -1.94 9.49 -5.78
CA SER A 215 -2.72 8.89 -6.87
C SER A 215 -1.93 7.84 -7.64
N LYS A 216 -2.62 7.05 -8.49
CA LYS A 216 -1.97 6.12 -9.43
C LYS A 216 -0.89 6.81 -10.27
N GLN A 217 -1.18 8.01 -10.77
CA GLN A 217 -0.23 8.81 -11.54
C GLN A 217 0.96 9.25 -10.70
N THR A 218 0.72 9.77 -9.49
CA THR A 218 1.78 10.23 -8.57
C THR A 218 2.74 9.10 -8.22
N ILE A 219 2.22 7.91 -7.91
CA ILE A 219 3.02 6.72 -7.63
C ILE A 219 3.83 6.31 -8.87
N GLN A 220 3.19 6.30 -10.05
CA GLN A 220 3.88 5.96 -11.29
C GLN A 220 5.04 6.91 -11.59
N GLU A 221 4.85 8.21 -11.42
CA GLU A 221 5.89 9.24 -11.61
C GLU A 221 7.03 9.11 -10.59
N ALA A 222 6.74 8.69 -9.36
CA ALA A 222 7.74 8.45 -8.33
C ALA A 222 8.59 7.20 -8.58
N LEU A 223 8.00 6.16 -9.18
CA LEU A 223 8.66 4.87 -9.39
C LEU A 223 9.38 4.75 -10.74
N ILE A 224 8.81 5.31 -11.81
CA ILE A 224 9.36 5.16 -13.16
C ILE A 224 10.28 6.34 -13.47
N PRO A 225 11.59 6.10 -13.74
CA PRO A 225 12.48 7.16 -14.19
C PRO A 225 11.97 7.78 -15.49
N LYS A 226 11.96 9.12 -15.57
CA LYS A 226 11.52 9.89 -16.76
C LYS A 226 12.22 9.50 -18.07
N LEU A 227 13.40 8.87 -17.98
CA LEU A 227 14.22 8.41 -19.11
C LEU A 227 13.67 7.21 -19.89
N LEU A 228 12.51 6.64 -19.49
CA LEU A 228 11.87 5.53 -20.20
C LEU A 228 10.68 5.94 -21.07
N ASN A 229 10.35 7.23 -21.11
CA ASN A 229 9.28 7.79 -21.92
C ASN A 229 9.81 8.48 -23.21
N SER A 230 11.07 8.25 -23.56
CA SER A 230 11.75 8.78 -24.76
C SER A 230 12.20 7.68 -25.69
#